data_AF-A0A1V6FX39-F1
#
_entry.id   AF-A0A1V6FX39-F1
#
_cell.length_a   1.000
_cell.length_b   1.000
_cell.length_c   1.000
_cell.angle_alpha   90.00
_cell.angle_beta   90.00
_cell.angle_gamma   90.00
#
_symmetry.space_group_name_H-M   'P 1'
#
loop_
_entity.id
_entity.type
_entity.pdbx_description
1 polymer ?
#
loop_
_entity_poly.entity_id
_entity_poly.type
_entity_poly.pdbx_seq_one_letter_code
_entity_poly.pdbx_strand_id
1 'polypeptide(L)'
;MQRNYLFVKRLQKTIFIFALFMFLTENLRAESNTQKIIFPRAFAVAIDDMGWNEGGSLAETGGGWRVGIRRDFDVRDYRPIIEVGKAVGVRFQGLFVLAEMDRLNVCAKYPTTTQHGEKWDNDDNIDPTQIEVMNYIKDNAAYLEFGLHGVGHEYWIDGKRTRAEWYNIENDQPWPEVDMRNHIKCYKEIMAQYGWTPDNGQSFPKSFVPCCYSFYWNPQGDYSTGKIMFEAGVRYVNTQFDYIPELNPPIEFGGGWDHGVLVINRLNYGNDWYETGKLPVEKIEKYETDVIETHWANWLATDDFLQPTLNQKWIEFFKNIQAHPNHYLAKNTKQLYSQWLYKRFTSVAESTIGEVTINNQQMPDQAYSPYFLGNMVLAIKLADGEHVSEAQLNGQPISAYFEDAGYGFIYLPPLEQKNYKFIYKIGQKLMDNIVYNDGTYNVYRTELTRKNMIIDLEMYGTQIVKVKCRKPTSISTSNPNLKVLSKRYEIPYEMLFLEIYGNDMQGECGKVIIDF
;
A
#
# COMPACT_ATOMS: atom_id res chain seq x y z
N MET A 1 36.35 -11.05 65.54
CA MET A 1 37.06 -11.36 64.27
C MET A 1 36.28 -12.26 63.29
N GLN A 2 35.46 -13.23 63.72
CA GLN A 2 34.71 -14.12 62.80
C GLN A 2 33.58 -13.46 61.98
N ARG A 3 32.96 -12.37 62.48
CA ARG A 3 31.88 -11.67 61.75
C ARG A 3 32.34 -10.93 60.49
N ASN A 4 33.58 -10.40 60.49
CA ASN A 4 34.13 -9.69 59.34
C ASN A 4 34.52 -10.63 58.20
N TYR A 5 34.88 -11.88 58.51
CA TYR A 5 35.29 -12.86 57.50
C TYR A 5 34.12 -13.38 56.65
N LEU A 6 32.93 -13.55 57.26
CA LEU A 6 31.71 -13.94 56.54
C LEU A 6 31.17 -12.82 55.63
N PHE A 7 31.33 -11.56 56.03
CA PHE A 7 30.89 -10.40 55.25
C PHE A 7 31.73 -10.25 53.97
N VAL A 8 33.05 -10.39 54.07
CA VAL A 8 33.97 -10.32 52.92
C VAL A 8 33.72 -11.47 51.93
N LYS A 9 33.47 -12.70 52.41
CA LYS A 9 33.14 -13.84 51.53
C LYS A 9 31.80 -13.67 50.81
N ARG A 10 30.78 -13.09 51.46
CA ARG A 10 29.49 -12.78 50.81
C ARG A 10 29.64 -11.68 49.76
N LEU A 11 30.41 -10.62 50.07
CA LEU A 11 30.66 -9.53 49.14
C LEU A 11 31.43 -9.99 47.89
N GLN A 12 32.46 -10.82 48.07
CA GLN A 12 33.20 -11.41 46.94
C GLN A 12 32.32 -12.31 46.06
N LYS A 13 31.41 -13.09 46.67
CA LYS A 13 30.49 -13.95 45.91
C LYS A 13 29.45 -13.12 45.13
N THR A 14 28.95 -12.03 45.70
CA THR A 14 28.02 -11.11 45.02
C THR A 14 28.72 -10.36 43.87
N ILE A 15 29.96 -9.90 44.07
CA ILE A 15 30.75 -9.24 43.01
C ILE A 15 31.06 -10.22 41.87
N PHE A 16 31.38 -11.48 42.19
CA PHE A 16 31.65 -12.50 41.17
C PHE A 16 30.39 -12.85 40.35
N ILE A 17 29.21 -12.93 41.00
CA ILE A 17 27.94 -13.16 40.31
C ILE A 17 27.57 -11.94 39.43
N PHE A 18 27.80 -10.72 39.90
CA PHE A 18 27.55 -9.50 39.12
C PHE A 18 28.50 -9.39 37.91
N ALA A 19 29.78 -9.74 38.09
CA ALA A 19 30.75 -9.77 37.00
C ALA A 19 30.42 -10.85 35.97
N LEU A 20 29.98 -12.04 36.41
CA LEU A 20 29.53 -13.10 35.51
C LEU A 20 28.26 -12.70 34.73
N PHE A 21 27.33 -11.98 35.39
CA PHE A 21 26.12 -11.46 34.75
C PHE A 21 26.44 -10.37 33.73
N MET A 22 27.38 -9.46 34.03
CA MET A 22 27.86 -8.45 33.07
C MET A 22 28.64 -9.08 31.91
N PHE A 23 29.42 -10.13 32.14
CA PHE A 23 30.13 -10.84 31.07
C PHE A 23 29.19 -11.65 30.17
N LEU A 24 28.10 -12.18 30.73
CA LEU A 24 27.03 -12.85 29.98
C LEU A 24 26.17 -11.85 29.19
N THR A 25 25.88 -10.65 29.74
CA THR A 25 25.16 -9.61 28.99
C THR A 25 26.02 -8.92 27.94
N GLU A 26 27.33 -8.80 28.15
CA GLU A 26 28.27 -8.33 27.12
C GLU A 26 28.48 -9.36 26.00
N ASN A 27 28.53 -10.67 26.31
CA ASN A 27 28.58 -11.71 25.27
C ASN A 27 27.24 -11.86 24.51
N LEU A 28 26.10 -11.72 25.19
CA LEU A 28 24.78 -11.65 24.51
C LEU A 28 24.61 -10.36 23.69
N ARG A 29 25.26 -9.25 24.07
CA ARG A 29 25.35 -8.05 23.22
C ARG A 29 26.34 -8.24 22.07
N ALA A 30 27.43 -8.96 22.27
CA ALA A 30 28.44 -9.25 21.24
C ALA A 30 27.94 -10.21 20.16
N GLU A 31 26.94 -11.06 20.45
CA GLU A 31 26.24 -11.88 19.45
C GLU A 31 25.28 -11.08 18.56
N SER A 32 25.00 -9.80 18.84
CA SER A 32 24.07 -8.98 18.04
C SER A 32 24.71 -8.17 16.90
N ASN A 33 26.02 -8.31 16.68
CA ASN A 33 26.75 -7.49 15.70
C ASN A 33 27.05 -8.20 14.36
N THR A 34 26.46 -9.37 14.13
CA THR A 34 26.75 -10.24 12.97
C THR A 34 25.72 -10.17 11.85
N GLN A 35 24.55 -9.57 12.09
CA GLN A 35 23.49 -9.42 11.08
C GLN A 35 23.35 -7.95 10.66
N LYS A 36 23.55 -7.70 9.37
CA LYS A 36 23.27 -6.40 8.72
C LYS A 36 21.96 -6.43 7.93
N ILE A 37 21.49 -7.62 7.53
CA ILE A 37 20.22 -7.75 6.80
C ILE A 37 19.03 -7.58 7.74
N ILE A 38 18.04 -6.84 7.28
CA ILE A 38 16.77 -6.63 7.95
C ILE A 38 15.69 -7.16 7.02
N PHE A 39 14.70 -7.85 7.61
CA PHE A 39 13.48 -8.24 6.92
C PHE A 39 12.31 -7.38 7.42
N PRO A 40 12.17 -6.15 6.88
CA PRO A 40 11.29 -5.12 7.46
C PRO A 40 9.82 -5.43 7.18
N ARG A 41 8.95 -4.89 8.04
CA ARG A 41 7.52 -4.79 7.81
C ARG A 41 7.24 -3.68 6.80
N ALA A 42 6.29 -3.90 5.91
CA ALA A 42 5.80 -2.83 5.07
C ALA A 42 4.93 -1.88 5.89
N PHE A 43 4.89 -0.62 5.48
CA PHE A 43 4.00 0.38 6.05
C PHE A 43 3.22 1.09 4.94
N ALA A 44 1.92 1.28 5.15
CA ALA A 44 1.03 2.03 4.27
C ALA A 44 -0.07 2.74 5.06
N VAL A 45 -0.78 3.62 4.36
CA VAL A 45 -2.00 4.27 4.84
C VAL A 45 -3.13 4.03 3.83
N ALA A 46 -4.30 3.68 4.35
CA ALA A 46 -5.57 3.69 3.63
C ALA A 46 -6.34 4.97 3.98
N ILE A 47 -6.89 5.65 2.97
CA ILE A 47 -7.59 6.93 3.12
C ILE A 47 -9.04 6.75 2.69
N ASP A 48 -9.92 6.63 3.67
CA ASP A 48 -11.35 6.41 3.49
C ASP A 48 -12.10 7.71 3.17
N ASP A 49 -13.34 7.56 2.70
CA ASP A 49 -14.31 8.64 2.45
C ASP A 49 -13.91 9.67 1.39
N MET A 50 -13.12 9.30 0.38
CA MET A 50 -12.93 10.16 -0.80
C MET A 50 -14.14 10.16 -1.71
N GLY A 51 -14.27 11.17 -2.58
CA GLY A 51 -15.25 11.15 -3.68
C GLY A 51 -16.59 11.84 -3.39
N TRP A 52 -16.79 12.35 -2.17
CA TRP A 52 -17.84 13.31 -1.88
C TRP A 52 -17.59 14.63 -2.63
N ASN A 53 -18.65 15.23 -3.19
CA ASN A 53 -18.62 16.58 -3.74
C ASN A 53 -18.78 17.62 -2.63
N GLU A 54 -19.58 17.31 -1.61
CA GLU A 54 -19.84 18.21 -0.50
C GLU A 54 -19.25 17.66 0.80
N GLY A 55 -18.54 18.50 1.55
CA GLY A 55 -17.94 18.06 2.81
C GLY A 55 -18.91 18.03 4.01
N GLY A 56 -20.00 18.79 3.96
CA GLY A 56 -20.94 18.91 5.08
C GLY A 56 -21.69 17.60 5.35
N SER A 57 -21.77 17.16 6.60
CA SER A 57 -22.44 15.90 6.96
C SER A 57 -23.95 15.95 6.67
N LEU A 58 -24.50 14.87 6.09
CA LEU A 58 -25.95 14.66 5.91
C LEU A 58 -26.58 13.82 7.03
N ALA A 59 -25.87 13.62 8.15
CA ALA A 59 -26.31 12.71 9.20
C ALA A 59 -27.68 13.06 9.79
N GLU A 60 -28.02 14.35 9.86
CA GLU A 60 -29.29 14.85 10.40
C GLU A 60 -30.47 14.70 9.43
N THR A 61 -30.19 14.58 8.13
CA THR A 61 -31.22 14.44 7.07
C THR A 61 -31.38 13.00 6.57
N GLY A 62 -30.65 12.05 7.17
CA GLY A 62 -30.71 10.63 6.82
C GLY A 62 -29.85 10.23 5.61
N GLY A 63 -29.00 11.12 5.11
CA GLY A 63 -28.03 10.81 4.06
C GLY A 63 -26.74 10.16 4.57
N GLY A 64 -25.76 9.97 3.68
CA GLY A 64 -24.46 9.40 4.04
C GLY A 64 -23.71 10.20 5.11
N TRP A 65 -22.89 9.52 5.91
CA TRP A 65 -21.95 10.20 6.81
C TRP A 65 -20.74 10.68 5.99
N ARG A 66 -20.80 11.94 5.54
CA ARG A 66 -19.68 12.62 4.85
C ARG A 66 -18.60 13.08 5.83
N VAL A 67 -17.51 13.60 5.27
CA VAL A 67 -16.27 14.07 5.92
C VAL A 67 -16.47 15.08 7.07
N GLY A 68 -17.55 15.87 7.06
CA GLY A 68 -17.88 16.83 8.12
C GLY A 68 -17.20 18.20 8.00
N ILE A 69 -16.67 18.55 6.82
CA ILE A 69 -16.00 19.83 6.56
C ILE A 69 -16.95 20.77 5.81
N ARG A 70 -17.07 22.03 6.23
CA ARG A 70 -18.02 23.00 5.66
C ARG A 70 -17.50 23.67 4.38
N ARG A 71 -17.26 22.89 3.33
CA ARG A 71 -16.99 23.37 1.97
C ARG A 71 -17.31 22.28 0.95
N ASP A 72 -17.45 22.70 -0.30
CA ASP A 72 -17.47 21.79 -1.44
C ASP A 72 -16.04 21.40 -1.79
N PHE A 73 -15.87 20.15 -2.22
CA PHE A 73 -14.59 19.57 -2.54
C PHE A 73 -14.29 19.64 -4.03
N ASP A 74 -13.05 19.99 -4.34
CA ASP A 74 -12.53 20.02 -5.70
C ASP A 74 -11.09 19.48 -5.74
N VAL A 75 -10.37 19.70 -6.84
CA VAL A 75 -8.97 19.30 -7.01
C VAL A 75 -8.07 19.74 -5.85
N ARG A 76 -8.35 20.87 -5.20
CA ARG A 76 -7.59 21.40 -4.06
C ARG A 76 -7.60 20.46 -2.86
N ASP A 77 -8.62 19.63 -2.70
CA ASP A 77 -8.78 18.68 -1.60
C ASP A 77 -8.09 17.34 -1.85
N TYR A 78 -7.82 16.99 -3.11
CA TYR A 78 -7.02 15.81 -3.49
C TYR A 78 -5.52 16.11 -3.57
N ARG A 79 -5.18 17.35 -3.93
CA ARG A 79 -3.79 17.80 -4.09
C ARG A 79 -2.88 17.53 -2.88
N PRO A 80 -3.30 17.72 -1.61
CA PRO A 80 -2.45 17.45 -0.45
C PRO A 80 -1.87 16.05 -0.41
N ILE A 81 -2.70 15.06 -0.74
CA ILE A 81 -2.37 13.64 -0.67
C ILE A 81 -1.35 13.30 -1.76
N ILE A 82 -1.53 13.85 -2.96
CA ILE A 82 -0.60 13.70 -4.08
C ILE A 82 0.73 14.41 -3.82
N GLU A 83 0.71 15.61 -3.21
CA GLU A 83 1.93 16.33 -2.84
C GLU A 83 2.76 15.56 -1.81
N VAL A 84 2.10 15.04 -0.76
CA VAL A 84 2.78 14.17 0.21
C VAL A 84 3.30 12.91 -0.47
N GLY A 85 2.49 12.24 -1.31
CA GLY A 85 2.88 11.01 -2.02
C GLY A 85 4.10 11.20 -2.93
N LYS A 86 4.16 12.33 -3.64
CA LYS A 86 5.34 12.75 -4.42
C LYS A 86 6.57 12.96 -3.55
N ALA A 87 6.41 13.60 -2.39
CA ALA A 87 7.53 13.91 -1.50
C ALA A 87 8.12 12.67 -0.80
N VAL A 88 7.32 11.64 -0.57
CA VAL A 88 7.76 10.42 0.14
C VAL A 88 7.89 9.19 -0.77
N GLY A 89 7.53 9.31 -2.05
CA GLY A 89 7.64 8.24 -3.04
C GLY A 89 6.67 7.08 -2.78
N VAL A 90 5.41 7.39 -2.43
CA VAL A 90 4.35 6.41 -2.13
C VAL A 90 3.10 6.70 -2.94
N ARG A 91 2.45 5.64 -3.43
CA ARG A 91 1.09 5.66 -3.97
C ARG A 91 0.11 5.28 -2.86
N PHE A 92 -0.61 6.26 -2.33
CA PHE A 92 -1.57 6.04 -1.24
C PHE A 92 -2.82 5.33 -1.74
N GLN A 93 -3.37 4.45 -0.89
CA GLN A 93 -4.64 3.81 -1.15
C GLN A 93 -5.78 4.80 -0.85
N GLY A 94 -6.42 5.36 -1.87
CA GLY A 94 -7.61 6.21 -1.71
C GLY A 94 -8.88 5.42 -1.95
N LEU A 95 -9.88 5.53 -1.09
CA LEU A 95 -11.09 4.72 -1.13
C LEU A 95 -12.29 5.64 -1.37
N PHE A 96 -12.99 5.42 -2.49
CA PHE A 96 -13.97 6.37 -3.02
C PHE A 96 -15.43 5.92 -2.81
N VAL A 97 -16.25 6.89 -2.44
CA VAL A 97 -17.72 6.87 -2.48
C VAL A 97 -18.16 7.68 -3.69
N LEU A 98 -19.04 7.12 -4.54
CA LEU A 98 -19.28 7.66 -5.88
C LEU A 98 -20.67 8.23 -6.17
N ALA A 99 -21.66 8.12 -5.27
CA ALA A 99 -23.03 8.55 -5.56
C ALA A 99 -23.07 10.02 -6.02
N GLU A 100 -22.33 10.91 -5.37
CA GLU A 100 -22.29 12.33 -5.75
C GLU A 100 -21.52 12.60 -7.05
N MET A 101 -20.75 11.63 -7.55
CA MET A 101 -20.11 11.65 -8.86
C MET A 101 -21.03 11.12 -9.97
N ASP A 102 -22.28 10.77 -9.67
CA ASP A 102 -23.25 10.32 -10.67
C ASP A 102 -23.85 11.48 -11.47
N ARG A 103 -23.46 11.63 -12.73
CA ARG A 103 -23.92 12.67 -13.65
C ARG A 103 -25.10 12.25 -14.52
N LEU A 104 -25.51 10.98 -14.47
CA LEU A 104 -26.57 10.43 -15.32
C LEU A 104 -27.71 9.84 -14.49
N ASN A 105 -27.73 10.09 -13.18
CA ASN A 105 -28.72 9.60 -12.23
C ASN A 105 -28.89 8.07 -12.28
N VAL A 106 -27.80 7.32 -12.53
CA VAL A 106 -27.83 5.85 -12.57
C VAL A 106 -28.11 5.23 -11.20
N CYS A 107 -27.82 5.92 -10.08
CA CYS A 107 -28.19 5.42 -8.75
C CYS A 107 -29.71 5.21 -8.60
N ALA A 108 -30.55 5.92 -9.37
CA ALA A 108 -32.00 5.72 -9.37
C ALA A 108 -32.42 4.30 -9.82
N LYS A 109 -31.57 3.60 -10.58
CA LYS A 109 -31.82 2.20 -10.98
C LYS A 109 -31.55 1.20 -9.85
N TYR A 110 -30.92 1.65 -8.76
CA TYR A 110 -30.40 0.83 -7.67
C TYR A 110 -30.83 1.45 -6.33
N PRO A 111 -32.10 1.29 -5.94
CA PRO A 111 -32.73 2.11 -4.89
C PRO A 111 -32.14 1.93 -3.48
N THR A 112 -31.30 0.92 -3.28
CA THR A 112 -30.60 0.66 -2.02
C THR A 112 -29.30 1.45 -1.85
N THR A 113 -28.88 2.19 -2.89
CA THR A 113 -27.58 2.91 -2.93
C THR A 113 -27.62 4.34 -2.38
N THR A 114 -28.80 4.97 -2.25
CA THR A 114 -28.93 6.37 -1.78
C THR A 114 -30.24 6.59 -1.01
N GLN A 115 -30.34 7.67 -0.22
CA GLN A 115 -31.57 7.99 0.52
C GLN A 115 -32.79 8.30 -0.36
N HIS A 116 -32.58 8.63 -1.63
CA HIS A 116 -33.65 9.01 -2.54
C HIS A 116 -34.17 7.81 -3.34
N GLY A 117 -33.49 6.65 -3.28
CA GLY A 117 -33.89 5.44 -3.98
C GLY A 117 -34.14 5.67 -5.46
N GLU A 118 -35.29 5.22 -5.96
CA GLU A 118 -35.70 5.40 -7.37
C GLU A 118 -35.91 6.88 -7.77
N LYS A 119 -35.97 7.79 -6.79
CA LYS A 119 -36.10 9.24 -7.01
C LYS A 119 -34.77 9.97 -6.91
N TRP A 120 -33.65 9.25 -6.95
CA TRP A 120 -32.34 9.87 -6.98
C TRP A 120 -32.22 10.84 -8.16
N ASP A 121 -31.82 12.06 -7.81
CA ASP A 121 -31.57 13.16 -8.71
C ASP A 121 -30.36 13.92 -8.18
N ASN A 122 -29.26 13.87 -8.92
CA ASN A 122 -28.00 14.50 -8.59
C ASN A 122 -27.77 15.77 -9.43
N ASP A 123 -28.76 16.26 -10.17
CA ASP A 123 -28.60 17.35 -11.14
C ASP A 123 -28.01 18.61 -10.50
N ASP A 124 -28.36 18.90 -9.24
CA ASP A 124 -27.85 20.04 -8.46
C ASP A 124 -26.33 19.96 -8.18
N ASN A 125 -25.75 18.75 -8.22
CA ASN A 125 -24.32 18.50 -8.00
C ASN A 125 -23.50 18.39 -9.30
N ILE A 126 -24.15 18.39 -10.48
CA ILE A 126 -23.47 18.18 -11.75
C ILE A 126 -22.76 19.46 -12.18
N ASP A 127 -21.43 19.43 -12.09
CA ASP A 127 -20.56 20.56 -12.42
C ASP A 127 -19.28 20.09 -13.15
N PRO A 128 -18.59 20.94 -13.95
CA PRO A 128 -17.30 20.57 -14.55
C PRO A 128 -16.23 20.13 -13.54
N THR A 129 -16.28 20.59 -12.29
CA THR A 129 -15.35 20.19 -11.21
C THR A 129 -15.26 18.68 -11.01
N GLN A 130 -16.35 17.92 -11.18
CA GLN A 130 -16.30 16.45 -11.09
C GLN A 130 -15.38 15.85 -12.17
N ILE A 131 -15.45 16.37 -13.41
CA ILE A 131 -14.57 15.92 -14.50
C ILE A 131 -13.13 16.31 -14.21
N GLU A 132 -12.90 17.51 -13.69
CA GLU A 132 -11.56 17.97 -13.29
C GLU A 132 -10.96 17.09 -12.20
N VAL A 133 -11.73 16.75 -11.16
CA VAL A 133 -11.32 15.84 -10.07
C VAL A 133 -10.96 14.46 -10.62
N MET A 134 -11.81 13.86 -11.43
CA MET A 134 -11.57 12.52 -11.97
C MET A 134 -10.34 12.52 -12.89
N ASN A 135 -10.22 13.49 -13.80
CA ASN A 135 -9.00 13.62 -14.62
C ASN A 135 -7.75 13.83 -13.76
N TYR A 136 -7.83 14.65 -12.71
CA TYR A 136 -6.71 14.90 -11.80
C TYR A 136 -6.27 13.62 -11.07
N ILE A 137 -7.21 12.80 -10.61
CA ILE A 137 -6.93 11.49 -9.99
C ILE A 137 -6.21 10.58 -10.99
N LYS A 138 -6.73 10.47 -12.22
CA LYS A 138 -6.14 9.64 -13.28
C LYS A 138 -4.72 10.11 -13.64
N ASP A 139 -4.53 11.41 -13.83
CA ASP A 139 -3.24 12.01 -14.19
C ASP A 139 -2.19 11.88 -13.08
N ASN A 140 -2.63 11.70 -11.83
CA ASN A 140 -1.78 11.48 -10.66
C ASN A 140 -1.88 10.04 -10.12
N ALA A 141 -2.28 9.07 -10.96
CA ALA A 141 -2.38 7.66 -10.58
C ALA A 141 -1.07 7.05 -10.05
N ALA A 142 0.07 7.70 -10.31
CA ALA A 142 1.35 7.35 -9.70
C ALA A 142 1.38 7.53 -8.17
N TYR A 143 0.54 8.40 -7.59
CA TYR A 143 0.63 8.80 -6.18
C TYR A 143 -0.68 8.61 -5.41
N LEU A 144 -1.79 8.44 -6.11
CA LEU A 144 -3.09 8.12 -5.52
C LEU A 144 -3.71 6.94 -6.26
N GLU A 145 -4.02 5.88 -5.52
CA GLU A 145 -4.81 4.77 -6.01
C GLU A 145 -6.30 5.10 -5.95
N PHE A 146 -7.02 4.82 -7.03
CA PHE A 146 -8.48 4.85 -7.04
C PHE A 146 -9.02 3.48 -6.60
N GLY A 147 -9.36 3.37 -5.32
CA GLY A 147 -9.95 2.21 -4.65
C GLY A 147 -11.46 2.35 -4.43
N LEU A 148 -12.12 1.24 -4.14
CA LEU A 148 -13.56 1.19 -3.86
C LEU A 148 -13.82 1.35 -2.36
N HIS A 149 -14.74 2.25 -1.99
CA HIS A 149 -15.32 2.30 -0.64
C HIS A 149 -16.80 1.96 -0.64
N GLY A 150 -17.58 2.63 -1.48
CA GLY A 150 -19.03 2.50 -1.55
C GLY A 150 -19.64 3.22 -2.74
N VAL A 151 -20.93 3.01 -3.01
CA VAL A 151 -21.70 3.92 -3.85
C VAL A 151 -22.18 5.08 -3.00
N GLY A 152 -22.91 4.82 -1.92
CA GLY A 152 -23.48 5.84 -1.03
C GLY A 152 -22.94 5.79 0.39
N HIS A 153 -22.00 4.89 0.69
CA HIS A 153 -21.43 4.58 2.01
C HIS A 153 -22.37 3.77 2.93
N GLU A 154 -23.67 3.88 2.74
CA GLU A 154 -24.69 3.21 3.54
C GLU A 154 -25.62 2.32 2.71
N TYR A 155 -26.53 1.64 3.39
CA TYR A 155 -27.62 0.90 2.77
C TYR A 155 -28.94 1.60 3.04
N TRP A 156 -29.85 1.64 2.06
CA TRP A 156 -31.18 2.22 2.25
C TRP A 156 -32.31 1.24 1.98
N ILE A 157 -33.30 1.25 2.87
CA ILE A 157 -34.56 0.51 2.75
C ILE A 157 -35.68 1.54 2.77
N ASP A 158 -36.39 1.68 1.65
CA ASP A 158 -37.49 2.66 1.50
C ASP A 158 -37.06 4.10 1.88
N GLY A 159 -35.83 4.48 1.51
CA GLY A 159 -35.23 5.78 1.82
C GLY A 159 -34.74 5.95 3.27
N LYS A 160 -34.91 4.94 4.12
CA LYS A 160 -34.35 4.92 5.48
C LYS A 160 -32.94 4.32 5.47
N ARG A 161 -31.98 5.07 5.99
CA ARG A 161 -30.59 4.63 6.17
C ARG A 161 -30.48 3.49 7.19
N THR A 162 -29.68 2.49 6.84
CA THR A 162 -29.28 1.35 7.68
C THR A 162 -27.78 1.13 7.55
N ARG A 163 -27.10 0.95 8.68
CA ARG A 163 -25.64 0.74 8.71
C ARG A 163 -25.28 -0.73 8.39
N ALA A 164 -24.34 -1.06 7.49
CA ALA A 164 -23.59 -0.24 6.51
C ALA A 164 -23.82 -0.78 5.08
N GLU A 165 -23.16 -0.21 4.06
CA GLU A 165 -23.41 -0.57 2.65
C GLU A 165 -23.18 -2.06 2.33
N TRP A 166 -22.13 -2.69 2.86
CA TRP A 166 -21.70 -4.03 2.41
C TRP A 166 -22.14 -5.18 3.31
N TYR A 167 -22.69 -4.88 4.49
CA TYR A 167 -23.24 -5.85 5.43
C TYR A 167 -24.27 -5.18 6.35
N ASN A 168 -25.34 -5.91 6.69
CA ASN A 168 -26.36 -5.41 7.60
C ASN A 168 -25.86 -5.59 9.04
N ILE A 169 -25.13 -4.60 9.55
CA ILE A 169 -24.58 -4.61 10.91
C ILE A 169 -25.71 -4.61 11.94
N GLU A 170 -26.82 -3.91 11.66
CA GLU A 170 -27.93 -3.79 12.60
C GLU A 170 -28.66 -5.11 12.86
N ASN A 171 -28.69 -6.02 11.89
CA ASN A 171 -29.40 -7.30 12.00
C ASN A 171 -28.47 -8.52 11.97
N ASP A 172 -27.16 -8.29 11.99
CA ASP A 172 -26.12 -9.33 11.93
C ASP A 172 -26.36 -10.38 10.84
N GLN A 173 -26.55 -9.91 9.61
CA GLN A 173 -26.74 -10.78 8.46
C GLN A 173 -26.22 -10.12 7.17
N PRO A 174 -25.79 -10.89 6.17
CA PRO A 174 -25.39 -10.30 4.91
C PRO A 174 -26.60 -9.73 4.17
N TRP A 175 -26.39 -8.63 3.44
CA TRP A 175 -27.39 -8.13 2.50
C TRP A 175 -27.64 -9.17 1.39
N PRO A 176 -28.82 -9.13 0.74
CA PRO A 176 -29.05 -9.95 -0.44
C PRO A 176 -27.94 -9.77 -1.48
N GLU A 177 -27.38 -10.87 -1.98
CA GLU A 177 -26.26 -10.84 -2.94
C GLU A 177 -26.59 -10.01 -4.19
N VAL A 178 -27.86 -10.02 -4.61
CA VAL A 178 -28.34 -9.23 -5.76
C VAL A 178 -28.13 -7.73 -5.55
N ASP A 179 -28.33 -7.22 -4.34
CA ASP A 179 -28.18 -5.81 -4.03
C ASP A 179 -26.71 -5.42 -4.04
N MET A 180 -25.83 -6.24 -3.45
CA MET A 180 -24.38 -6.02 -3.48
C MET A 180 -23.82 -6.03 -4.91
N ARG A 181 -24.31 -6.94 -5.76
CA ARG A 181 -23.96 -6.95 -7.18
C ARG A 181 -24.48 -5.72 -7.91
N ASN A 182 -25.66 -5.24 -7.55
CA ASN A 182 -26.23 -4.02 -8.12
C ASN A 182 -25.46 -2.76 -7.70
N HIS A 183 -24.96 -2.68 -6.46
CA HIS A 183 -24.08 -1.59 -6.03
C HIS A 183 -22.79 -1.55 -6.87
N ILE A 184 -22.18 -2.71 -7.14
CA ILE A 184 -21.00 -2.78 -8.02
C ILE A 184 -21.33 -2.38 -9.46
N LYS A 185 -22.51 -2.76 -9.98
CA LYS A 185 -22.96 -2.30 -11.31
C LYS A 185 -23.13 -0.79 -11.34
N CYS A 186 -23.77 -0.22 -10.31
CA CYS A 186 -23.92 1.23 -10.13
C CYS A 186 -22.56 1.93 -10.16
N TYR A 187 -21.61 1.45 -9.35
CA TYR A 187 -20.25 1.98 -9.30
C TYR A 187 -19.56 1.96 -10.68
N LYS A 188 -19.68 0.84 -11.42
CA LYS A 188 -19.15 0.71 -12.80
C LYS A 188 -19.85 1.65 -13.78
N GLU A 189 -21.17 1.82 -13.68
CA GLU A 189 -21.91 2.77 -14.51
C GLU A 189 -21.47 4.20 -14.25
N ILE A 190 -21.21 4.60 -13.00
CA ILE A 190 -20.67 5.93 -12.66
C ILE A 190 -19.26 6.10 -13.22
N MET A 191 -18.36 5.13 -13.01
CA MET A 191 -17.01 5.14 -13.60
C MET A 191 -17.04 5.31 -15.13
N ALA A 192 -17.99 4.68 -15.81
CA ALA A 192 -18.12 4.77 -17.26
C ALA A 192 -18.44 6.19 -17.75
N GLN A 193 -19.10 7.01 -16.93
CA GLN A 193 -19.40 8.42 -17.24
C GLN A 193 -18.13 9.27 -17.39
N TYR A 194 -17.02 8.83 -16.77
CA TYR A 194 -15.71 9.46 -16.84
C TYR A 194 -14.76 8.73 -17.81
N GLY A 195 -15.29 7.81 -18.61
CA GLY A 195 -14.51 7.02 -19.57
C GLY A 195 -13.61 5.97 -18.90
N TRP A 196 -13.86 5.61 -17.66
CA TRP A 196 -13.08 4.60 -16.94
C TRP A 196 -13.68 3.22 -17.13
N THR A 197 -13.47 2.69 -18.34
CA THR A 197 -13.99 1.40 -18.78
C THR A 197 -12.88 0.51 -19.34
N PRO A 198 -13.10 -0.82 -19.38
CA PRO A 198 -12.17 -1.74 -20.06
C PRO A 198 -11.93 -1.39 -21.52
N ASP A 199 -12.94 -0.87 -22.24
CA ASP A 199 -12.81 -0.46 -23.64
C ASP A 199 -11.82 0.71 -23.82
N ASN A 200 -11.66 1.55 -22.79
CA ASN A 200 -10.66 2.60 -22.72
C ASN A 200 -9.36 2.15 -22.02
N GLY A 201 -9.19 0.84 -21.83
CA GLY A 201 -8.04 0.23 -21.19
C GLY A 201 -7.90 0.58 -19.71
N GLN A 202 -9.02 0.80 -19.01
CA GLN A 202 -9.04 1.00 -17.55
C GLN A 202 -9.62 -0.22 -16.86
N SER A 203 -8.92 -0.71 -15.83
CA SER A 203 -9.43 -1.77 -14.97
C SER A 203 -10.35 -1.23 -13.87
N PHE A 204 -11.17 -2.12 -13.31
CA PHE A 204 -11.89 -1.85 -12.07
C PHE A 204 -10.90 -1.70 -10.89
N PRO A 205 -11.25 -0.97 -9.80
CA PRO A 205 -10.40 -0.85 -8.63
C PRO A 205 -9.85 -2.19 -8.13
N LYS A 206 -8.54 -2.25 -7.87
CA LYS A 206 -7.89 -3.43 -7.28
C LYS A 206 -7.98 -3.44 -5.74
N SER A 207 -8.26 -2.29 -5.14
CA SER A 207 -8.38 -2.09 -3.70
C SER A 207 -9.80 -1.87 -3.25
N PHE A 208 -10.14 -2.39 -2.08
CA PHE A 208 -11.42 -2.21 -1.42
C PHE A 208 -11.27 -2.06 0.08
N VAL A 209 -12.06 -1.16 0.65
CA VAL A 209 -12.32 -1.11 2.09
C VAL A 209 -13.83 -1.04 2.27
N PRO A 210 -14.45 -1.94 3.04
CA PRO A 210 -15.87 -1.84 3.33
C PRO A 210 -16.15 -0.67 4.27
N CYS A 211 -17.17 0.13 3.96
CA CYS A 211 -17.69 1.15 4.86
C CYS A 211 -17.96 0.57 6.25
N CYS A 212 -17.47 1.24 7.29
CA CYS A 212 -17.61 0.82 8.69
C CYS A 212 -17.16 -0.62 8.98
N TYR A 213 -16.07 -1.04 8.32
CA TYR A 213 -15.42 -2.33 8.53
C TYR A 213 -16.29 -3.55 8.20
N SER A 214 -17.42 -3.34 7.51
CA SER A 214 -18.51 -4.29 7.34
C SER A 214 -18.22 -5.39 6.30
N PHE A 215 -17.12 -6.12 6.47
CA PHE A 215 -16.69 -7.19 5.57
C PHE A 215 -17.34 -8.53 5.93
N TYR A 216 -18.26 -9.03 5.11
CA TYR A 216 -18.80 -10.37 5.33
C TYR A 216 -17.78 -11.44 4.92
N TRP A 217 -17.03 -11.93 5.91
CA TRP A 217 -16.02 -12.96 5.75
C TRP A 217 -16.67 -14.35 5.74
N ASN A 218 -16.63 -15.02 4.58
CA ASN A 218 -17.17 -16.38 4.45
C ASN A 218 -16.41 -17.19 3.40
N PRO A 219 -15.13 -17.53 3.64
CA PRO A 219 -14.24 -18.11 2.64
C PRO A 219 -14.62 -19.54 2.19
N GLN A 220 -15.52 -20.22 2.90
CA GLN A 220 -15.96 -21.59 2.60
C GLN A 220 -17.42 -21.66 2.12
N GLY A 221 -18.18 -20.56 2.20
CA GLY A 221 -19.57 -20.53 1.78
C GLY A 221 -19.76 -20.05 0.34
N ASP A 222 -20.97 -20.15 -0.18
CA ASP A 222 -21.26 -19.77 -1.57
C ASP A 222 -21.32 -18.25 -1.79
N TYR A 223 -21.36 -17.46 -0.72
CA TYR A 223 -21.47 -16.02 -0.76
C TYR A 223 -20.62 -15.40 0.36
N SER A 224 -19.80 -14.43 -0.03
CA SER A 224 -19.04 -13.54 0.86
C SER A 224 -18.84 -12.18 0.19
N THR A 225 -18.46 -11.15 0.95
CA THR A 225 -18.04 -9.87 0.35
C THR A 225 -16.83 -10.09 -0.55
N GLY A 226 -15.88 -10.95 -0.13
CA GLY A 226 -14.69 -11.26 -0.92
C GLY A 226 -15.01 -11.82 -2.30
N LYS A 227 -16.01 -12.71 -2.41
CA LYS A 227 -16.41 -13.32 -3.68
C LYS A 227 -16.90 -12.29 -4.69
N ILE A 228 -17.83 -11.44 -4.26
CA ILE A 228 -18.40 -10.42 -5.14
C ILE A 228 -17.30 -9.43 -5.59
N MET A 229 -16.43 -9.03 -4.65
CA MET A 229 -15.34 -8.10 -4.93
C MET A 229 -14.30 -8.70 -5.90
N PHE A 230 -13.91 -9.96 -5.71
CA PHE A 230 -12.99 -10.65 -6.60
C PHE A 230 -13.50 -10.73 -8.04
N GLU A 231 -14.77 -11.12 -8.21
CA GLU A 231 -15.44 -11.19 -9.51
C GLU A 231 -15.52 -9.81 -10.19
N ALA A 232 -15.57 -8.73 -9.43
CA ALA A 232 -15.59 -7.37 -9.96
C ALA A 232 -14.21 -6.87 -10.43
N GLY A 233 -13.11 -7.37 -9.84
CA GLY A 233 -11.74 -6.98 -10.17
C GLY A 233 -10.86 -6.66 -8.94
N VAL A 234 -11.43 -6.60 -7.74
CA VAL A 234 -10.71 -6.30 -6.50
C VAL A 234 -9.79 -7.46 -6.12
N ARG A 235 -8.65 -7.14 -5.51
CA ARG A 235 -7.64 -8.10 -5.05
C ARG A 235 -7.23 -7.85 -3.60
N TYR A 236 -7.12 -6.59 -3.20
CA TYR A 236 -6.60 -6.19 -1.90
C TYR A 236 -7.72 -5.59 -1.06
N VAL A 237 -7.92 -6.14 0.13
CA VAL A 237 -8.92 -5.63 1.08
C VAL A 237 -8.26 -5.39 2.42
N ASN A 238 -8.59 -4.29 3.07
CA ASN A 238 -8.29 -4.13 4.49
C ASN A 238 -9.55 -3.72 5.24
N THR A 239 -9.64 -4.20 6.47
CA THR A 239 -10.75 -3.91 7.38
C THR A 239 -10.27 -4.06 8.81
N GLN A 240 -11.02 -3.53 9.78
CA GLN A 240 -10.75 -3.75 11.19
C GLN A 240 -11.54 -4.95 11.68
N PHE A 241 -10.90 -6.12 11.73
CA PHE A 241 -11.56 -7.38 12.05
C PHE A 241 -12.17 -7.39 13.46
N ASP A 242 -11.52 -6.75 14.43
CA ASP A 242 -11.94 -6.77 15.84
C ASP A 242 -13.14 -5.86 16.13
N TYR A 243 -13.57 -5.03 15.17
CA TYR A 243 -14.64 -4.08 15.39
C TYR A 243 -16.04 -4.72 15.35
N ILE A 244 -16.20 -5.78 14.55
CA ILE A 244 -17.48 -6.51 14.40
C ILE A 244 -17.19 -8.01 14.61
N PRO A 245 -17.15 -8.47 15.87
CA PRO A 245 -16.73 -9.84 16.22
C PRO A 245 -17.52 -10.94 15.51
N GLU A 246 -18.77 -10.67 15.14
CA GLU A 246 -19.70 -11.60 14.49
C GLU A 246 -19.29 -11.93 13.04
N LEU A 247 -18.45 -11.09 12.42
CA LEU A 247 -17.91 -11.33 11.08
C LEU A 247 -16.87 -12.46 11.07
N ASN A 248 -16.58 -13.10 12.21
CA ASN A 248 -15.77 -14.31 12.35
C ASN A 248 -14.46 -14.29 11.54
N PRO A 249 -13.59 -13.29 11.78
CA PRO A 249 -12.38 -13.07 11.00
C PRO A 249 -11.35 -14.22 11.16
N PRO A 250 -10.31 -14.28 10.31
CA PRO A 250 -9.24 -15.28 10.42
C PRO A 250 -8.70 -15.41 11.86
N ILE A 251 -8.65 -16.64 12.38
CA ILE A 251 -8.23 -16.97 13.75
C ILE A 251 -6.82 -16.46 14.07
N GLU A 252 -5.92 -16.49 13.09
CA GLU A 252 -4.58 -15.97 13.25
C GLU A 252 -4.56 -14.47 12.93
N PHE A 253 -4.49 -13.63 13.97
CA PHE A 253 -4.40 -12.17 13.90
C PHE A 253 -3.62 -11.71 12.64
N GLY A 254 -4.30 -10.96 11.77
CA GLY A 254 -3.65 -10.22 10.68
C GLY A 254 -4.25 -10.35 9.28
N GLY A 255 -5.00 -11.40 8.93
CA GLY A 255 -5.62 -11.52 7.59
C GLY A 255 -5.64 -12.92 6.98
N GLY A 256 -6.21 -13.04 5.79
CA GLY A 256 -6.32 -14.27 5.01
C GLY A 256 -7.02 -14.08 3.66
N TRP A 257 -7.29 -15.18 2.96
CA TRP A 257 -8.05 -15.16 1.70
C TRP A 257 -9.54 -15.44 1.89
N ASP A 258 -10.36 -14.61 1.25
CA ASP A 258 -11.79 -14.87 1.04
C ASP A 258 -12.07 -14.80 -0.46
N HIS A 259 -12.37 -15.95 -1.08
CA HIS A 259 -12.73 -16.04 -2.49
C HIS A 259 -11.83 -15.24 -3.47
N GLY A 260 -10.52 -15.40 -3.39
CA GLY A 260 -9.60 -14.78 -4.36
C GLY A 260 -9.29 -13.30 -4.11
N VAL A 261 -9.80 -12.70 -3.02
CA VAL A 261 -9.20 -11.49 -2.44
C VAL A 261 -8.33 -11.82 -1.23
N LEU A 262 -7.31 -11.00 -0.98
CA LEU A 262 -6.50 -11.05 0.24
C LEU A 262 -6.96 -9.92 1.16
N VAL A 263 -7.44 -10.28 2.35
CA VAL A 263 -7.93 -9.35 3.37
C VAL A 263 -6.92 -9.28 4.50
N ILE A 264 -6.48 -8.09 4.88
CA ILE A 264 -5.58 -7.88 6.02
C ILE A 264 -6.22 -6.97 7.07
N ASN A 265 -5.77 -7.09 8.32
CA ASN A 265 -6.22 -6.22 9.40
C ASN A 265 -5.65 -4.81 9.25
N ARG A 266 -6.43 -3.80 9.65
CA ARG A 266 -5.99 -2.41 9.80
C ARG A 266 -6.47 -1.85 11.13
N LEU A 267 -5.76 -0.86 11.67
CA LEU A 267 -6.15 -0.18 12.89
C LEU A 267 -6.01 1.34 12.76
N ASN A 268 -6.82 2.05 13.56
CA ASN A 268 -6.67 3.48 13.82
C ASN A 268 -5.70 3.69 15.00
N TYR A 269 -4.87 4.74 14.93
CA TYR A 269 -3.86 5.03 15.95
C TYR A 269 -4.04 6.43 16.57
N GLY A 270 -5.30 6.77 16.87
CA GLY A 270 -5.74 8.01 17.55
C GLY A 270 -5.93 9.20 16.61
N ASN A 271 -6.31 8.90 15.37
CA ASN A 271 -6.66 9.84 14.31
C ASN A 271 -8.10 9.58 13.88
N ASP A 272 -9.06 9.92 14.73
CA ASP A 272 -10.45 9.59 14.49
C ASP A 272 -10.95 10.18 13.17
N TRP A 273 -11.93 9.50 12.56
CA TRP A 273 -12.44 9.79 11.22
C TRP A 273 -12.96 11.22 11.02
N TYR A 274 -13.48 11.84 12.07
CA TYR A 274 -14.04 13.20 12.07
C TYR A 274 -13.01 14.29 12.39
N GLU A 275 -11.78 13.93 12.78
CA GLU A 275 -10.77 14.90 13.19
C GLU A 275 -10.00 15.46 11.99
N THR A 276 -10.31 16.70 11.64
CA THR A 276 -9.63 17.46 10.57
C THR A 276 -8.13 17.63 10.86
N GLY A 277 -7.28 17.30 9.89
CA GLY A 277 -5.83 17.53 9.96
C GLY A 277 -5.09 16.73 11.03
N LYS A 278 -5.66 15.61 11.47
CA LYS A 278 -5.13 14.79 12.56
C LYS A 278 -4.25 13.65 12.04
N LEU A 279 -3.01 13.58 12.53
CA LEU A 279 -2.11 12.46 12.27
C LEU A 279 -2.27 11.35 13.33
N PRO A 280 -1.84 10.11 13.03
CA PRO A 280 -1.64 9.08 14.06
C PRO A 280 -0.79 9.61 15.22
N VAL A 281 -1.24 9.38 16.46
CA VAL A 281 -0.60 9.90 17.68
C VAL A 281 0.19 8.84 18.45
N GLU A 282 -0.10 7.56 18.22
CA GLU A 282 0.65 6.48 18.84
C GLU A 282 2.04 6.33 18.23
N LYS A 283 2.97 5.84 19.06
CA LYS A 283 4.35 5.59 18.64
C LYS A 283 4.41 4.40 17.67
N ILE A 284 5.36 4.45 16.74
CA ILE A 284 5.57 3.44 15.69
C ILE A 284 5.72 2.02 16.27
N GLU A 285 6.36 1.88 17.43
CA GLU A 285 6.56 0.57 18.07
C GLU A 285 5.27 -0.09 18.56
N LYS A 286 4.18 0.67 18.67
CA LYS A 286 2.85 0.17 19.02
C LYS A 286 2.01 -0.20 17.81
N TYR A 287 2.52 -0.01 16.59
CA TYR A 287 1.77 -0.38 15.39
C TYR A 287 1.77 -1.90 15.23
N GLU A 288 0.59 -2.47 15.46
CA GLU A 288 0.31 -3.90 15.30
C GLU A 288 -0.01 -4.26 13.84
N THR A 289 -0.52 -3.32 13.06
CA THR A 289 -0.87 -3.51 11.63
C THR A 289 0.12 -2.82 10.70
N ASP A 290 0.22 -3.34 9.47
CA ASP A 290 1.09 -2.80 8.42
C ASP A 290 0.41 -1.69 7.60
N VAL A 291 -0.90 -1.52 7.79
CA VAL A 291 -1.71 -0.46 7.17
C VAL A 291 -2.46 0.30 8.25
N ILE A 292 -2.30 1.61 8.26
CA ILE A 292 -3.03 2.51 9.14
C ILE A 292 -4.28 3.02 8.43
N GLU A 293 -5.37 3.02 9.17
CA GLU A 293 -6.60 3.68 8.78
C GLU A 293 -6.50 5.19 8.97
N THR A 294 -6.87 5.93 7.92
CA THR A 294 -7.13 7.37 7.96
C THR A 294 -8.37 7.66 7.16
N HIS A 295 -8.93 8.85 7.35
CA HIS A 295 -10.05 9.36 6.57
C HIS A 295 -9.64 10.64 5.87
N TRP A 296 -10.34 11.01 4.81
CA TRP A 296 -10.01 12.21 4.05
C TRP A 296 -9.92 13.47 4.94
N ALA A 297 -10.77 13.59 5.97
CA ALA A 297 -10.70 14.67 6.97
C ALA A 297 -9.31 14.83 7.59
N ASN A 298 -8.63 13.72 7.91
CA ASN A 298 -7.32 13.73 8.55
C ASN A 298 -6.22 14.40 7.70
N TRP A 299 -6.44 14.47 6.38
CA TRP A 299 -5.51 15.03 5.39
C TRP A 299 -5.80 16.48 5.03
N LEU A 300 -6.96 17.00 5.44
CA LEU A 300 -7.41 18.33 5.09
C LEU A 300 -7.21 19.28 6.28
N ALA A 301 -6.73 20.48 5.99
CA ALA A 301 -6.73 21.58 6.95
C ALA A 301 -8.10 22.28 6.94
N THR A 302 -8.43 22.97 8.04
CA THR A 302 -9.66 23.78 8.13
C THR A 302 -9.67 24.93 7.12
N ASP A 303 -8.49 25.45 6.79
CA ASP A 303 -8.28 26.57 5.88
C ASP A 303 -7.13 26.28 4.90
N ASP A 304 -7.28 26.68 3.64
CA ASP A 304 -6.33 26.36 2.55
C ASP A 304 -4.90 26.83 2.85
N PHE A 305 -4.72 27.97 3.53
CA PHE A 305 -3.40 28.51 3.84
C PHE A 305 -2.64 27.70 4.91
N LEU A 306 -3.34 26.85 5.67
CA LEU A 306 -2.74 25.94 6.66
C LEU A 306 -2.31 24.60 6.05
N GLN A 307 -2.84 24.27 4.87
CA GLN A 307 -2.60 22.99 4.19
C GLN A 307 -1.10 22.69 3.97
N PRO A 308 -0.24 23.62 3.53
CA PRO A 308 1.19 23.34 3.37
C PRO A 308 1.87 22.90 4.68
N THR A 309 1.48 23.48 5.81
CA THR A 309 2.01 23.08 7.13
C THR A 309 1.53 21.68 7.53
N LEU A 310 0.28 21.33 7.22
CA LEU A 310 -0.23 19.98 7.45
C LEU A 310 0.49 18.95 6.55
N ASN A 311 0.71 19.25 5.27
CA ASN A 311 1.45 18.39 4.35
C ASN A 311 2.86 18.11 4.87
N GLN A 312 3.54 19.13 5.41
CA GLN A 312 4.87 18.96 5.99
C GLN A 312 4.86 18.01 7.20
N LYS A 313 3.84 18.07 8.07
CA LYS A 313 3.69 17.13 9.19
C LYS A 313 3.54 15.69 8.70
N TRP A 314 2.72 15.48 7.66
CA TRP A 314 2.57 14.16 7.05
C TRP A 314 3.90 13.66 6.45
N ILE A 315 4.63 14.50 5.72
CA ILE A 315 5.94 14.16 5.17
C ILE A 315 6.92 13.75 6.28
N GLU A 316 6.97 14.51 7.38
CA GLU A 316 7.82 14.19 8.53
C GLU A 316 7.43 12.87 9.20
N PHE A 317 6.13 12.61 9.34
CA PHE A 317 5.61 11.33 9.83
C PHE A 317 6.12 10.15 8.99
N PHE A 318 5.96 10.20 7.67
CA PHE A 318 6.44 9.13 6.78
C PHE A 318 7.97 9.00 6.78
N LYS A 319 8.71 10.11 6.87
CA LYS A 319 10.18 10.07 7.01
C LYS A 319 10.62 9.38 8.30
N ASN A 320 9.90 9.59 9.40
CA ASN A 320 10.16 8.91 10.67
C ASN A 320 9.89 7.41 10.57
N ILE A 321 8.85 7.00 9.84
CA ILE A 321 8.58 5.59 9.54
C ILE A 321 9.71 4.99 8.69
N GLN A 322 10.11 5.68 7.63
CA GLN A 322 11.17 5.21 6.72
C GLN A 322 12.53 5.07 7.40
N ALA A 323 12.81 5.91 8.41
CA ALA A 323 14.02 5.83 9.24
C ALA A 323 13.95 4.74 10.32
N HIS A 324 12.77 4.16 10.58
CA HIS A 324 12.61 3.15 11.62
C HIS A 324 13.17 1.79 11.16
N PRO A 325 14.04 1.13 11.95
CA PRO A 325 14.80 -0.04 11.50
C PRO A 325 13.93 -1.24 11.09
N ASN A 326 12.71 -1.36 11.62
CA ASN A 326 11.83 -2.50 11.33
C ASN A 326 10.77 -2.23 10.27
N HIS A 327 10.71 -1.01 9.72
CA HIS A 327 9.68 -0.61 8.77
C HIS A 327 10.30 -0.09 7.47
N TYR A 328 9.52 -0.09 6.41
CA TYR A 328 9.77 0.69 5.22
C TYR A 328 8.44 1.13 4.61
N LEU A 329 8.46 2.23 3.86
CA LEU A 329 7.29 2.70 3.12
C LEU A 329 7.05 1.81 1.90
N ALA A 330 5.91 1.12 1.89
CA ALA A 330 5.48 0.42 0.68
C ALA A 330 5.19 1.46 -0.42
N LYS A 331 5.79 1.25 -1.59
CA LYS A 331 5.65 2.07 -2.79
C LYS A 331 4.21 2.13 -3.30
N ASN A 332 3.45 1.06 -3.08
CA ASN A 332 2.04 0.93 -3.46
C ASN A 332 1.37 -0.23 -2.69
N THR A 333 0.06 -0.37 -2.84
CA THR A 333 -0.75 -1.43 -2.21
C THR A 333 -0.26 -2.83 -2.55
N LYS A 334 0.09 -3.14 -3.80
CA LYS A 334 0.55 -4.50 -4.15
C LYS A 334 1.84 -4.86 -3.39
N GLN A 335 2.76 -3.93 -3.26
CA GLN A 335 4.00 -4.18 -2.51
C GLN A 335 3.72 -4.40 -1.01
N LEU A 336 2.82 -3.61 -0.42
CA LEU A 336 2.37 -3.81 0.97
C LEU A 336 1.89 -5.25 1.20
N TYR A 337 0.92 -5.68 0.40
CA TYR A 337 0.31 -7.02 0.56
C TYR A 337 1.30 -8.14 0.23
N SER A 338 2.16 -7.95 -0.76
CA SER A 338 3.23 -8.90 -1.06
C SER A 338 4.20 -9.06 0.10
N GLN A 339 4.64 -7.96 0.72
CA GLN A 339 5.54 -8.04 1.86
C GLN A 339 4.85 -8.64 3.09
N TRP A 340 3.58 -8.33 3.32
CA TRP A 340 2.79 -8.93 4.39
C TRP A 340 2.80 -10.47 4.28
N LEU A 341 2.60 -11.00 3.06
CA LEU A 341 2.71 -12.44 2.79
C LEU A 341 4.11 -13.00 3.10
N TYR A 342 5.16 -12.36 2.59
CA TYR A 342 6.53 -12.81 2.86
C TYR A 342 6.86 -12.77 4.35
N LYS A 343 6.45 -11.71 5.08
CA LYS A 343 6.69 -11.61 6.53
C LYS A 343 6.06 -12.74 7.33
N ARG A 344 4.98 -13.32 6.81
CA ARG A 344 4.24 -14.40 7.47
C ARG A 344 4.75 -15.79 7.10
N PHE A 345 5.12 -15.99 5.84
CA PHE A 345 5.38 -17.34 5.30
C PHE A 345 6.82 -17.57 4.83
N THR A 346 7.70 -16.59 5.05
CA THR A 346 9.11 -16.68 4.67
C THR A 346 10.01 -16.44 5.88
N SER A 347 11.09 -17.21 6.00
CA SER A 347 12.15 -16.93 6.95
C SER A 347 13.42 -16.46 6.26
N VAL A 348 14.12 -15.54 6.91
CA VAL A 348 15.35 -14.91 6.43
C VAL A 348 16.40 -15.05 7.52
N ALA A 349 17.55 -15.62 7.18
CA ALA A 349 18.65 -15.81 8.11
C ALA A 349 19.97 -15.45 7.43
N GLU A 350 20.74 -14.55 8.04
CA GLU A 350 22.10 -14.25 7.63
C GLU A 350 23.08 -15.09 8.45
N SER A 351 23.82 -15.97 7.79
CA SER A 351 24.82 -16.85 8.44
C SER A 351 26.15 -16.12 8.67
N THR A 352 26.54 -15.31 7.71
CA THR A 352 27.66 -14.37 7.76
C THR A 352 27.27 -13.12 6.99
N ILE A 353 27.80 -11.95 7.38
CA ILE A 353 27.52 -10.69 6.66
C ILE A 353 27.68 -10.88 5.15
N GLY A 354 26.62 -10.62 4.40
CA GLY A 354 26.60 -10.75 2.95
C GLY A 354 26.10 -12.09 2.43
N GLU A 355 25.85 -13.10 3.27
CA GLU A 355 25.31 -14.40 2.88
C GLU A 355 24.02 -14.72 3.65
N VAL A 356 22.90 -14.71 2.91
CA VAL A 356 21.56 -14.81 3.46
C VAL A 356 20.84 -16.02 2.86
N THR A 357 20.24 -16.84 3.71
CA THR A 357 19.30 -17.90 3.32
C THR A 357 17.88 -17.38 3.46
N ILE A 358 17.07 -17.57 2.42
CA ILE A 358 15.65 -17.23 2.40
C ILE A 358 14.88 -18.54 2.18
N ASN A 359 14.04 -18.91 3.13
CA ASN A 359 13.16 -20.07 3.01
C ASN A 359 11.72 -19.60 2.75
N ASN A 360 11.24 -19.81 1.53
CA ASN A 360 9.89 -19.46 1.10
C ASN A 360 8.98 -20.69 0.91
N GLN A 361 9.37 -21.86 1.44
CA GLN A 361 8.64 -23.11 1.22
C GLN A 361 7.26 -23.15 1.87
N GLN A 362 7.00 -22.29 2.86
CA GLN A 362 5.73 -22.24 3.58
C GLN A 362 4.71 -21.27 2.97
N MET A 363 5.06 -20.58 1.88
CA MET A 363 4.15 -19.67 1.18
C MET A 363 2.94 -20.45 0.65
N PRO A 364 1.68 -20.07 0.96
CA PRO A 364 0.49 -20.77 0.48
C PRO A 364 0.34 -20.72 -1.04
N ASP A 365 -0.24 -21.77 -1.64
CA ASP A 365 -0.50 -21.84 -3.09
C ASP A 365 -1.36 -20.66 -3.60
N GLN A 366 -2.31 -20.20 -2.77
CA GLN A 366 -3.19 -19.08 -3.08
C GLN A 366 -2.41 -17.78 -3.35
N ALA A 367 -1.22 -17.60 -2.76
CA ALA A 367 -0.37 -16.44 -3.00
C ALA A 367 0.16 -16.40 -4.45
N TYR A 368 0.29 -17.54 -5.11
CA TYR A 368 0.80 -17.65 -6.49
C TYR A 368 -0.23 -17.33 -7.57
N SER A 369 -1.44 -16.95 -7.18
CA SER A 369 -2.32 -16.20 -8.08
C SER A 369 -1.57 -14.98 -8.62
N PRO A 370 -1.70 -14.62 -9.91
CA PRO A 370 -0.89 -13.57 -10.57
C PRO A 370 -1.04 -12.17 -9.93
N TYR A 371 -1.96 -12.02 -8.98
CA TYR A 371 -2.30 -10.76 -8.34
C TYR A 371 -1.50 -10.47 -7.06
N PHE A 372 -1.09 -11.47 -6.27
CA PHE A 372 -0.65 -11.20 -4.89
C PHE A 372 0.84 -11.03 -4.70
N LEU A 373 1.64 -11.97 -5.24
CA LEU A 373 3.09 -11.89 -5.07
C LEU A 373 3.70 -10.86 -6.02
N GLY A 374 4.32 -9.86 -5.41
CA GLY A 374 5.25 -8.93 -6.03
C GLY A 374 6.65 -9.13 -5.46
N ASN A 375 7.39 -8.03 -5.31
CA ASN A 375 8.74 -8.05 -4.77
C ASN A 375 8.76 -8.41 -3.27
N MET A 376 9.74 -9.21 -2.87
CA MET A 376 10.15 -9.31 -1.47
C MET A 376 11.19 -8.24 -1.19
N VAL A 377 11.03 -7.48 -0.10
CA VAL A 377 11.95 -6.42 0.29
C VAL A 377 12.83 -6.85 1.47
N LEU A 378 14.13 -6.62 1.30
CA LEU A 378 15.11 -6.65 2.39
C LEU A 378 15.74 -5.27 2.53
N ALA A 379 16.19 -4.93 3.73
CA ALA A 379 16.88 -3.67 4.01
C ALA A 379 18.27 -3.93 4.60
N ILE A 380 19.22 -3.06 4.29
CA ILE A 380 20.59 -3.09 4.84
C ILE A 380 20.90 -1.70 5.36
N LYS A 381 21.36 -1.59 6.60
CA LYS A 381 21.84 -0.31 7.12
C LYS A 381 23.17 0.06 6.48
N LEU A 382 23.25 1.28 5.94
CA LEU A 382 24.42 1.84 5.27
C LEU A 382 25.02 2.95 6.13
N ALA A 383 26.34 3.01 6.20
CA ALA A 383 27.04 4.20 6.68
C ALA A 383 27.16 5.26 5.57
N ASP A 384 27.55 6.48 5.94
CA ASP A 384 27.76 7.57 4.98
C ASP A 384 28.76 7.16 3.89
N GLY A 385 28.33 7.27 2.63
CA GLY A 385 29.12 6.88 1.44
C GLY A 385 29.16 5.37 1.14
N GLU A 386 28.54 4.54 1.98
CA GLU A 386 28.34 3.13 1.66
C GLU A 386 27.14 2.92 0.74
N HIS A 387 27.27 1.97 -0.17
CA HIS A 387 26.23 1.49 -1.08
C HIS A 387 26.22 -0.03 -1.10
N VAL A 388 25.08 -0.62 -1.45
CA VAL A 388 25.08 -2.03 -1.89
C VAL A 388 25.71 -2.07 -3.28
N SER A 389 26.93 -2.62 -3.36
CA SER A 389 27.73 -2.64 -4.59
C SER A 389 27.50 -3.88 -5.44
N GLU A 390 27.05 -4.97 -4.82
CA GLU A 390 26.66 -6.22 -5.49
C GLU A 390 25.49 -6.85 -4.72
N ALA A 391 24.50 -7.39 -5.44
CA ALA A 391 23.40 -8.16 -4.85
C ALA A 391 22.87 -9.18 -5.87
N GLN A 392 22.70 -10.42 -5.45
CA GLN A 392 22.22 -11.50 -6.31
C GLN A 392 21.40 -12.54 -5.54
N LEU A 393 20.40 -13.10 -6.20
CA LEU A 393 19.54 -14.17 -5.69
C LEU A 393 19.79 -15.43 -6.52
N ASN A 394 20.35 -16.49 -5.93
CA ASN A 394 20.78 -17.70 -6.64
C ASN A 394 21.66 -17.41 -7.88
N GLY A 395 22.53 -16.39 -7.79
CA GLY A 395 23.39 -15.97 -8.90
C GLY A 395 22.69 -15.16 -9.99
N GLN A 396 21.42 -14.79 -9.81
CA GLN A 396 20.66 -13.92 -10.71
C GLN A 396 20.57 -12.48 -10.16
N PRO A 397 20.43 -11.47 -11.02
CA PRO A 397 20.21 -10.09 -10.58
C PRO A 397 18.99 -9.95 -9.67
N ILE A 398 19.06 -9.00 -8.73
CA ILE A 398 17.86 -8.51 -8.04
C ILE A 398 17.02 -7.66 -9.00
N SER A 399 15.74 -7.43 -8.68
CA SER A 399 14.84 -6.69 -9.57
C SER A 399 15.10 -5.19 -9.53
N ALA A 400 15.19 -4.61 -8.34
CA ALA A 400 15.42 -3.19 -8.16
C ALA A 400 16.11 -2.87 -6.83
N TYR A 401 16.58 -1.64 -6.70
CA TYR A 401 17.28 -1.13 -5.53
C TYR A 401 16.91 0.33 -5.26
N PHE A 402 16.94 0.76 -4.01
CA PHE A 402 16.69 2.15 -3.62
C PHE A 402 17.42 2.45 -2.31
N GLU A 403 17.89 3.68 -2.13
CA GLU A 403 18.52 4.11 -0.87
C GLU A 403 17.75 5.28 -0.27
N ASP A 404 17.42 5.19 1.01
CA ASP A 404 16.80 6.28 1.77
C ASP A 404 16.98 6.08 3.27
N ALA A 405 16.96 7.18 4.03
CA ALA A 405 17.05 7.20 5.49
C ALA A 405 18.22 6.37 6.09
N GLY A 406 19.34 6.23 5.35
CA GLY A 406 20.50 5.43 5.77
C GLY A 406 20.36 3.92 5.54
N TYR A 407 19.41 3.51 4.69
CA TYR A 407 19.18 2.12 4.33
C TYR A 407 19.22 1.90 2.82
N GLY A 408 19.79 0.76 2.41
CA GLY A 408 19.64 0.21 1.06
C GLY A 408 18.53 -0.82 1.03
N PHE A 409 17.46 -0.54 0.29
CA PHE A 409 16.31 -1.41 0.08
C PHE A 409 16.49 -2.24 -1.18
N ILE A 410 16.51 -3.56 -1.01
CA ILE A 410 16.69 -4.55 -2.06
C ILE A 410 15.34 -5.17 -2.40
N TYR A 411 14.96 -5.08 -3.66
CA TYR A 411 13.72 -5.64 -4.19
C TYR A 411 14.06 -6.93 -4.93
N LEU A 412 13.77 -8.06 -4.30
CA LEU A 412 13.92 -9.38 -4.90
C LEU A 412 12.74 -9.66 -5.85
N PRO A 413 12.92 -10.49 -6.89
CA PRO A 413 11.80 -10.91 -7.73
C PRO A 413 10.76 -11.70 -6.92
N PRO A 414 9.53 -11.87 -7.45
CA PRO A 414 8.58 -12.81 -6.87
C PRO A 414 9.20 -14.20 -6.68
N LEU A 415 9.10 -14.74 -5.48
CA LEU A 415 9.74 -15.99 -5.08
C LEU A 415 8.77 -17.16 -5.19
N GLU A 416 9.18 -18.22 -5.86
CA GLU A 416 8.58 -19.58 -5.80
C GLU A 416 8.76 -20.24 -4.42
N GLN A 417 8.01 -21.33 -4.16
CA GLN A 417 8.04 -22.11 -2.91
C GLN A 417 9.32 -22.95 -2.75
N LYS A 418 10.46 -22.28 -2.56
CA LYS A 418 11.76 -22.94 -2.40
C LYS A 418 12.71 -22.14 -1.53
N ASN A 419 13.89 -22.71 -1.30
CA ASN A 419 14.99 -22.03 -0.65
C ASN A 419 15.81 -21.23 -1.65
N TYR A 420 16.28 -20.07 -1.21
CA TYR A 420 17.15 -19.19 -1.99
C TYR A 420 18.39 -18.83 -1.18
N LYS A 421 19.50 -18.66 -1.90
CA LYS A 421 20.71 -18.01 -1.41
C LYS A 421 20.76 -16.59 -1.97
N PHE A 422 20.63 -15.61 -1.09
CA PHE A 422 20.86 -14.20 -1.39
C PHE A 422 22.27 -13.83 -0.95
N ILE A 423 23.02 -13.16 -1.84
CA ILE A 423 24.39 -12.69 -1.56
C ILE A 423 24.45 -11.21 -1.86
N TYR A 424 25.05 -10.44 -0.96
CA TYR A 424 25.31 -9.01 -1.19
C TYR A 424 26.69 -8.58 -0.70
N LYS A 425 27.15 -7.43 -1.21
CA LYS A 425 28.35 -6.73 -0.73
C LYS A 425 28.06 -5.25 -0.56
N ILE A 426 28.71 -4.65 0.44
CA ILE A 426 28.71 -3.21 0.67
C ILE A 426 30.04 -2.66 0.18
N GLY A 427 29.99 -1.52 -0.52
CA GLY A 427 31.17 -0.83 -1.05
C GLY A 427 30.92 0.67 -1.18
N GLN A 428 31.81 1.35 -1.88
CA GLN A 428 31.75 2.81 -2.10
C GLN A 428 31.12 3.18 -3.45
N LYS A 429 30.57 2.20 -4.16
CA LYS A 429 29.95 2.39 -5.47
C LYS A 429 28.61 1.67 -5.51
N LEU A 430 27.63 2.35 -6.08
CA LEU A 430 26.34 1.77 -6.42
C LEU A 430 26.52 0.62 -7.43
N MET A 431 25.75 -0.45 -7.25
CA MET A 431 25.69 -1.58 -8.18
C MET A 431 25.39 -1.15 -9.62
N ASP A 432 26.03 -1.79 -10.59
CA ASP A 432 25.75 -1.59 -12.02
C ASP A 432 24.57 -2.45 -12.50
N ASN A 433 23.98 -2.05 -13.63
CA ASN A 433 22.90 -2.78 -14.30
C ASN A 433 21.66 -3.01 -13.41
N ILE A 434 21.21 -1.94 -12.74
CA ILE A 434 20.11 -1.99 -11.77
C ILE A 434 19.08 -0.91 -12.03
N VAL A 435 17.81 -1.22 -11.76
CA VAL A 435 16.75 -0.22 -11.67
C VAL A 435 16.81 0.43 -10.29
N TYR A 436 17.05 1.74 -10.25
CA TYR A 436 16.98 2.54 -9.03
C TYR A 436 15.52 2.96 -8.81
N ASN A 437 14.78 2.25 -7.95
CA ASN A 437 13.34 2.40 -7.80
C ASN A 437 12.96 3.39 -6.70
N ASP A 438 13.06 4.68 -7.02
CA ASP A 438 12.52 5.77 -6.20
C ASP A 438 11.10 6.18 -6.58
N GLY A 439 10.51 5.56 -7.60
CA GLY A 439 9.11 5.71 -8.00
C GLY A 439 8.15 4.83 -7.19
N THR A 440 6.90 4.77 -7.65
CA THR A 440 5.83 3.96 -7.04
C THR A 440 5.45 2.74 -7.87
N TYR A 441 6.09 2.57 -9.04
CA TYR A 441 5.91 1.41 -9.92
C TYR A 441 6.56 0.15 -9.32
N ASN A 442 6.08 -1.02 -9.77
CA ASN A 442 6.67 -2.31 -9.39
C ASN A 442 7.66 -2.78 -10.45
N VAL A 443 8.80 -3.32 -10.02
CA VAL A 443 9.78 -3.97 -10.90
C VAL A 443 9.85 -5.43 -10.53
N TYR A 444 9.11 -6.28 -11.24
CA TYR A 444 9.02 -7.69 -10.90
C TYR A 444 10.31 -8.44 -11.14
N ARG A 445 10.96 -8.19 -12.29
CA ARG A 445 12.17 -8.93 -12.67
C ARG A 445 13.08 -8.07 -13.53
N THR A 446 14.37 -8.20 -13.30
CA THR A 446 15.41 -7.67 -14.18
C THR A 446 16.24 -8.82 -14.72
N GLU A 447 16.29 -8.96 -16.03
CA GLU A 447 17.11 -9.95 -16.73
C GLU A 447 18.24 -9.21 -17.46
N LEU A 448 19.46 -9.74 -17.37
CA LEU A 448 20.63 -9.13 -17.98
C LEU A 448 21.37 -10.14 -18.85
N THR A 449 21.63 -9.75 -20.10
CA THR A 449 22.50 -10.47 -21.01
C THR A 449 23.63 -9.55 -21.49
N ARG A 450 24.57 -10.10 -22.27
CA ARG A 450 25.60 -9.27 -22.94
C ARG A 450 25.03 -8.29 -23.96
N LYS A 451 23.79 -8.46 -24.42
CA LYS A 451 23.18 -7.65 -25.49
C LYS A 451 22.13 -6.69 -24.99
N ASN A 452 21.41 -7.07 -23.93
CA ASN A 452 20.27 -6.31 -23.45
C ASN A 452 20.03 -6.49 -21.95
N MET A 453 19.24 -5.57 -21.42
CA MET A 453 18.56 -5.66 -20.14
C MET A 453 17.05 -5.65 -20.39
N ILE A 454 16.32 -6.54 -19.73
CA ILE A 454 14.87 -6.63 -19.80
C ILE A 454 14.31 -6.38 -18.40
N ILE A 455 13.43 -5.40 -18.27
CA ILE A 455 12.81 -4.99 -17.02
C ILE A 455 11.32 -5.28 -17.12
N ASP A 456 10.84 -6.26 -16.37
CA ASP A 456 9.41 -6.56 -16.22
C ASP A 456 8.82 -5.69 -15.10
N LEU A 457 7.82 -4.87 -15.44
CA LEU A 457 7.29 -3.86 -14.53
C LEU A 457 5.78 -3.69 -14.64
N GLU A 458 5.19 -3.08 -13.60
CA GLU A 458 3.82 -2.55 -13.61
C GLU A 458 3.87 -1.06 -13.32
N MET A 459 3.31 -0.27 -14.21
CA MET A 459 3.35 1.19 -14.18
C MET A 459 1.99 1.79 -13.83
N TYR A 460 1.98 2.78 -12.94
CA TYR A 460 0.77 3.53 -12.56
C TYR A 460 0.89 4.97 -13.08
N GLY A 461 0.11 5.32 -14.11
CA GLY A 461 0.17 6.63 -14.76
C GLY A 461 1.56 6.92 -15.37
N THR A 462 2.01 8.17 -15.30
CA THR A 462 3.32 8.60 -15.84
C THR A 462 4.36 8.71 -14.72
N GLN A 463 5.49 8.02 -14.88
CA GLN A 463 6.61 8.07 -13.93
C GLN A 463 7.96 8.01 -14.63
N ILE A 464 9.02 8.37 -13.91
CA ILE A 464 10.41 8.25 -14.38
C ILE A 464 11.03 6.98 -13.82
N VAL A 465 11.41 6.06 -14.70
CA VAL A 465 12.21 4.87 -14.38
C VAL A 465 13.69 5.21 -14.53
N LYS A 466 14.45 5.02 -13.44
CA LYS A 466 15.91 5.25 -13.41
C LYS A 466 16.65 3.92 -13.49
N VAL A 467 17.56 3.81 -14.45
CA VAL A 467 18.33 2.56 -14.69
C VAL A 467 19.80 2.90 -14.77
N LYS A 468 20.61 2.37 -13.84
CA LYS A 468 22.07 2.46 -13.93
C LYS A 468 22.55 1.39 -14.91
N CYS A 469 23.04 1.81 -16.07
CA CYS A 469 23.48 0.91 -17.14
C CYS A 469 24.43 1.63 -18.10
N ARG A 470 25.13 0.86 -18.93
CA ARG A 470 25.88 1.44 -20.06
C ARG A 470 24.92 2.12 -21.05
N LYS A 471 25.43 3.05 -21.85
CA LYS A 471 24.62 3.81 -22.81
C LYS A 471 23.85 2.88 -23.75
N PRO A 472 22.51 3.00 -23.85
CA PRO A 472 21.71 2.12 -24.69
C PRO A 472 21.78 2.49 -26.18
N THR A 473 21.63 1.49 -27.05
CA THR A 473 21.50 1.63 -28.50
C THR A 473 20.04 1.77 -28.92
N SER A 474 19.14 0.96 -28.35
CA SER A 474 17.69 1.03 -28.54
C SER A 474 16.93 0.74 -27.25
N ILE A 475 15.68 1.22 -27.22
CA ILE A 475 14.74 0.99 -26.12
C ILE A 475 13.39 0.70 -26.74
N SER A 476 12.72 -0.35 -26.28
CA SER A 476 11.38 -0.74 -26.73
C SER A 476 10.55 -1.27 -25.57
N THR A 477 9.24 -1.39 -25.77
CA THR A 477 8.32 -2.00 -24.81
C THR A 477 7.59 -3.18 -25.43
N SER A 478 7.25 -4.19 -24.62
CA SER A 478 6.48 -5.35 -25.08
C SER A 478 4.97 -5.12 -25.08
N ASN A 479 4.50 -4.00 -24.54
CA ASN A 479 3.08 -3.66 -24.40
C ASN A 479 2.84 -2.27 -25.02
N PRO A 480 1.98 -2.13 -26.05
CA PRO A 480 1.68 -0.84 -26.67
C PRO A 480 1.00 0.18 -25.74
N ASN A 481 0.39 -0.28 -24.64
CA ASN A 481 -0.21 0.58 -23.62
C ASN A 481 0.82 1.08 -22.59
N LEU A 482 2.04 0.54 -22.62
CA LEU A 482 3.19 1.01 -21.84
C LEU A 482 4.11 1.81 -22.78
N LYS A 483 4.04 3.14 -22.72
CA LYS A 483 4.68 4.04 -23.69
C LYS A 483 5.88 4.75 -23.06
N VAL A 484 7.03 4.66 -23.71
CA VAL A 484 8.19 5.51 -23.40
C VAL A 484 7.94 6.88 -24.03
N LEU A 485 7.70 7.90 -23.20
CA LEU A 485 7.43 9.27 -23.61
C LEU A 485 8.73 10.02 -23.92
N SER A 486 9.73 9.87 -23.05
CA SER A 486 11.01 10.53 -23.20
C SER A 486 12.15 9.67 -22.63
N LYS A 487 13.37 9.91 -23.12
CA LYS A 487 14.59 9.23 -22.65
C LYS A 487 15.74 10.22 -22.51
N ARG A 488 16.52 10.07 -21.44
CA ARG A 488 17.70 10.90 -21.15
C ARG A 488 18.79 10.03 -20.53
N TYR A 489 20.01 10.13 -21.03
CA TYR A 489 21.15 9.39 -20.48
C TYR A 489 22.22 10.34 -19.94
N GLU A 490 22.60 10.18 -18.68
CA GLU A 490 23.61 10.99 -18.02
C GLU A 490 24.91 10.20 -17.89
N ILE A 491 25.92 10.57 -18.69
CA ILE A 491 27.23 9.90 -18.74
C ILE A 491 27.95 9.90 -17.37
N PRO A 492 28.01 11.00 -16.60
CA PRO A 492 28.78 11.02 -15.34
C PRO A 492 28.31 9.99 -14.30
N TYR A 493 27.04 9.59 -14.37
CA TYR A 493 26.41 8.66 -13.43
C TYR A 493 26.10 7.30 -14.06
N GLU A 494 26.30 7.17 -15.38
CA GLU A 494 25.86 6.03 -16.19
C GLU A 494 24.37 5.70 -15.96
N MET A 495 23.54 6.74 -15.93
CA MET A 495 22.14 6.65 -15.54
C MET A 495 21.22 6.98 -16.71
N LEU A 496 20.33 6.05 -17.04
CA LEU A 496 19.24 6.22 -17.98
C LEU A 496 17.96 6.60 -17.23
N PHE A 497 17.30 7.66 -17.69
CA PHE A 497 16.00 8.11 -17.21
C PHE A 497 14.99 7.88 -18.33
N LEU A 498 13.94 7.11 -18.04
CA LEU A 498 12.85 6.81 -18.95
C LEU A 498 11.56 7.32 -18.37
N GLU A 499 10.95 8.31 -19.01
CA GLU A 499 9.59 8.69 -18.68
C GLU A 499 8.65 7.71 -19.36
N ILE A 500 7.89 6.96 -18.56
CA ILE A 500 7.02 5.89 -19.03
C ILE A 500 5.59 6.16 -18.55
N TYR A 501 4.64 6.03 -19.47
CA TYR A 501 3.21 6.10 -19.21
C TYR A 501 2.58 4.71 -19.30
N GLY A 502 1.88 4.30 -18.25
CA GLY A 502 0.96 3.17 -18.25
C GLY A 502 -0.49 3.63 -18.43
N ASN A 503 -1.21 3.02 -19.37
CA ASN A 503 -2.58 3.45 -19.68
C ASN A 503 -3.58 3.13 -18.56
N ASP A 504 -3.54 1.92 -18.01
CA ASP A 504 -4.40 1.54 -16.89
C ASP A 504 -3.93 2.21 -15.57
N MET A 505 -4.75 3.08 -14.98
CA MET A 505 -4.44 3.73 -13.71
C MET A 505 -4.33 2.74 -12.53
N GLN A 506 -4.92 1.55 -12.67
CA GLN A 506 -4.82 0.48 -11.69
C GLN A 506 -3.54 -0.36 -11.86
N GLY A 507 -2.75 -0.12 -12.91
CA GLY A 507 -1.46 -0.76 -13.15
C GLY A 507 -1.37 -1.41 -14.53
N GLU A 508 -0.50 -0.88 -15.38
CA GLU A 508 -0.20 -1.39 -16.71
C GLU A 508 1.08 -2.23 -16.68
N CYS A 509 0.97 -3.53 -16.95
CA CYS A 509 2.11 -4.45 -16.93
C CYS A 509 2.81 -4.53 -18.29
N GLY A 510 4.13 -4.62 -18.30
CA GLY A 510 4.88 -4.85 -19.53
C GLY A 510 6.38 -4.93 -19.31
N LYS A 511 7.11 -5.29 -20.37
CA LYS A 511 8.57 -5.34 -20.35
C LYS A 511 9.15 -4.13 -21.07
N VAL A 512 10.14 -3.50 -20.45
CA VAL A 512 11.03 -2.52 -21.09
C VAL A 512 12.31 -3.24 -21.48
N ILE A 513 12.67 -3.18 -22.76
CA ILE A 513 13.85 -3.83 -23.33
C ILE A 513 14.85 -2.74 -23.68
N ILE A 514 16.03 -2.81 -23.08
CA ILE A 514 17.14 -1.87 -23.26
C ILE A 514 18.28 -2.62 -23.93
N ASP A 515 18.57 -2.30 -25.19
CA ASP A 515 19.67 -2.90 -25.95
C ASP A 515 20.94 -2.04 -25.83
N PHE A 516 22.11 -2.67 -25.95
CA PHE A 516 23.41 -2.04 -25.75
C PHE A 516 24.41 -2.31 -26.86
#